data_AF-A0A217ECK2-F1
#
_entry.id   AF-A0A217ECK2-F1
#
_cell.length_a   1.000
_cell.length_b   1.000
_cell.length_c   1.000
_cell.angle_alpha   90.00
_cell.angle_beta   90.00
_cell.angle_gamma   90.00
#
_symmetry.space_group_name_H-M   'P 1'
#
loop_
_entity.id
_entity.type
_entity.pdbx_description
1 polymer ?
#
loop_
_entity_poly.entity_id
_entity_poly.type
_entity_poly.pdbx_seq_one_letter_code
_entity_poly.pdbx_strand_id
1 'polypeptide(L)'
;MRTKKLSLVVVPLLLTACSQNNVLLQDVYDNQYSCQQDWHPDLCEKQSTSYSGGWSGQSTYIGPQYYQNIRRVRYLGRVVKATGRHQQGNPIISKTINPNAKSKPIARRGFGNTVSTHPSSGSGGG
;
A
#
# COMPACT_ATOMS: atom_id res chain seq x y z
N MET A 1 33.91 -52.75 17.80
CA MET A 1 33.02 -51.60 18.14
C MET A 1 32.70 -50.85 16.85
N ARG A 2 31.45 -50.88 16.36
CA ARG A 2 31.04 -50.21 15.12
C ARG A 2 30.67 -48.76 15.43
N THR A 3 31.52 -47.80 15.08
CA THR A 3 31.23 -46.37 15.17
C THR A 3 30.25 -45.98 14.06
N LYS A 4 29.02 -45.58 14.44
CA LYS A 4 28.02 -45.04 13.52
C LYS A 4 28.38 -43.59 13.21
N LYS A 5 28.67 -43.27 11.96
CA LYS A 5 28.91 -41.89 11.50
C LYS A 5 27.57 -41.15 11.45
N LEU A 6 27.39 -40.19 12.35
CA LEU A 6 26.26 -39.24 12.31
C LEU A 6 26.58 -38.18 11.26
N SER A 7 25.84 -38.16 10.15
CA SER A 7 25.92 -37.06 9.18
C SER A 7 24.94 -35.96 9.59
N LEU A 8 25.48 -34.80 9.95
CA LEU A 8 24.72 -33.59 10.23
C LEU A 8 24.37 -32.91 8.90
N VAL A 9 23.12 -33.03 8.46
CA VAL A 9 22.62 -32.30 7.29
C VAL A 9 22.19 -30.91 7.76
N VAL A 10 23.03 -29.91 7.51
CA VAL A 10 22.70 -28.51 7.77
C VAL A 10 21.80 -28.04 6.62
N VAL A 11 20.48 -28.08 6.84
CA VAL A 11 19.51 -27.44 5.96
C VAL A 11 19.65 -25.93 6.16
N PRO A 12 19.97 -25.14 5.12
CA PRO A 12 19.89 -23.70 5.20
C PRO A 12 18.40 -23.37 5.37
N LEU A 13 17.97 -23.13 6.60
CA LEU A 13 16.77 -22.34 6.86
C LEU A 13 17.05 -20.99 6.21
N LEU A 14 16.50 -20.81 5.01
CA LEU A 14 16.34 -19.50 4.40
C LEU A 14 15.61 -18.66 5.43
N LEU A 15 16.38 -17.91 6.22
CA LEU A 15 15.90 -16.81 7.04
C LEU A 15 15.13 -15.92 6.07
N THR A 16 13.82 -16.09 6.03
CA THR A 16 12.90 -15.21 5.35
C THR A 16 13.19 -13.83 5.91
N ALA A 17 13.91 -13.03 5.13
CA ALA A 17 14.30 -11.69 5.50
C ALA A 17 13.01 -10.87 5.68
N CYS A 18 12.51 -10.83 6.91
CA CYS A 18 11.49 -9.90 7.37
C CYS A 18 12.13 -8.51 7.46
N SER A 19 12.52 -7.96 6.32
CA SER A 19 12.89 -6.56 6.18
C SER A 19 12.26 -6.01 4.90
N GLN A 20 10.96 -6.24 4.77
CA GLN A 20 10.13 -5.37 3.96
C GLN A 20 9.54 -4.37 4.92
N ASN A 21 10.08 -3.15 4.92
CA ASN A 21 9.48 -2.01 5.60
C ASN A 21 8.09 -1.77 4.98
N ASN A 22 7.10 -2.52 5.44
CA ASN A 22 5.68 -2.45 5.07
C ASN A 22 5.01 -1.26 5.74
N VAL A 23 5.74 -0.15 5.87
CA VAL A 23 5.21 1.09 6.39
C VAL A 23 4.35 1.70 5.29
N LEU A 24 3.06 1.86 5.58
CA LEU A 24 2.13 2.50 4.67
C LEU A 24 2.02 3.96 5.07
N LEU A 25 2.02 4.83 4.07
CA LEU A 25 1.88 6.28 4.23
C LEU A 25 0.66 6.77 3.46
N GLN A 26 0.02 7.80 3.97
CA GLN A 26 -0.94 8.64 3.25
C GLN A 26 -0.49 10.08 3.38
N ASP A 27 -0.29 10.73 2.23
CA ASP A 27 0.05 12.14 2.17
C ASP A 27 -1.14 12.99 2.63
N VAL A 28 -0.86 14.07 3.36
CA VAL A 28 -1.85 15.05 3.84
C VAL A 28 -1.68 16.33 3.04
N TYR A 29 -2.76 17.02 2.72
CA TYR A 29 -2.78 18.24 1.91
C TYR A 29 -3.73 19.27 2.52
N ASP A 30 -3.36 20.54 2.47
CA ASP A 30 -4.19 21.63 3.01
C ASP A 30 -5.44 21.91 2.18
N ASN A 31 -5.47 21.43 0.93
CA ASN A 31 -6.57 21.63 0.00
C ASN A 31 -6.62 20.53 -1.07
N GLN A 32 -7.75 20.43 -1.75
CA GLN A 32 -7.99 19.43 -2.79
C GLN A 32 -7.05 19.58 -3.99
N TYR A 33 -6.80 20.82 -4.41
CA TYR A 33 -6.02 21.13 -5.61
C TYR A 33 -4.58 20.63 -5.50
N SER A 34 -3.92 20.85 -4.36
CA SER A 34 -2.58 20.32 -4.09
C SER A 34 -2.54 18.80 -4.13
N CYS A 35 -3.58 18.12 -3.62
CA CYS A 35 -3.68 16.67 -3.74
C CYS A 35 -3.80 16.22 -5.20
N GLN A 36 -4.62 16.90 -5.99
CA GLN A 36 -4.88 16.58 -7.40
C GLN A 36 -3.70 16.86 -8.33
N GLN A 37 -2.79 17.76 -7.93
CA GLN A 37 -1.51 17.94 -8.62
C GLN A 37 -0.56 16.76 -8.44
N ASP A 38 -0.69 16.03 -7.33
CA ASP A 38 0.13 14.86 -7.03
C ASP A 38 -0.55 13.57 -7.49
N TRP A 39 -1.86 13.43 -7.30
CA TRP A 39 -2.60 12.18 -7.46
C TRP A 39 -3.82 12.34 -8.37
N HIS A 40 -4.35 11.22 -8.85
CA HIS A 40 -5.60 11.21 -9.60
C HIS A 40 -6.75 11.79 -8.74
N PRO A 41 -7.64 12.65 -9.28
CA PRO A 41 -8.67 13.33 -8.51
C PRO A 41 -9.52 12.45 -7.60
N ASP A 42 -9.91 11.28 -8.09
CA ASP A 42 -10.76 10.34 -7.34
C ASP A 42 -10.05 9.69 -6.14
N LEU A 43 -8.72 9.77 -6.07
CA LEU A 43 -7.90 9.24 -4.98
C LEU A 43 -7.68 10.26 -3.86
N CYS A 44 -8.13 11.50 -4.04
CA CYS A 44 -8.07 12.56 -3.03
C CYS A 44 -9.35 12.54 -2.21
N GLU A 45 -9.24 12.22 -0.94
CA GLU A 45 -10.38 12.14 -0.02
C GLU A 45 -10.31 13.26 1.01
N LYS A 46 -11.46 13.85 1.34
CA LYS A 46 -11.53 14.83 2.44
C LYS A 46 -11.33 14.06 3.75
N GLN A 47 -10.44 14.56 4.61
CA GLN A 47 -10.19 13.92 5.89
C GLN A 47 -11.41 14.10 6.80
N SER A 48 -12.09 12.98 7.11
CA SER A 48 -13.20 12.97 8.07
C SER A 48 -12.66 13.10 9.48
N THR A 49 -12.72 14.29 10.06
CA THR A 49 -12.19 14.55 11.41
C THR A 49 -13.04 13.83 12.46
N SER A 50 -12.56 12.70 12.99
CA SER A 50 -13.13 12.05 14.17
C SER A 50 -12.22 12.20 15.40
N TYR A 51 -11.58 13.36 15.62
CA TYR A 51 -11.06 13.76 16.94
C TYR A 51 -10.57 15.22 16.99
N SER A 52 -11.19 15.98 17.91
CA SER A 52 -10.68 17.09 18.74
C SER A 52 -10.02 18.35 18.13
N GLY A 53 -10.74 19.46 18.25
CA GLY A 53 -10.23 20.66 18.91
C GLY A 53 -9.35 21.61 18.09
N GLY A 54 -9.95 22.56 17.39
CA GLY A 54 -9.24 23.72 16.86
C GLY A 54 -10.02 24.43 15.78
N TRP A 55 -10.08 25.76 15.87
CA TRP A 55 -10.87 26.63 15.02
C TRP A 55 -10.45 26.62 13.52
N SER A 56 -11.41 27.01 12.68
CA SER A 56 -11.32 27.41 11.26
C SER A 56 -11.50 26.30 10.20
N GLY A 57 -12.40 26.57 9.25
CA GLY A 57 -12.95 25.65 8.26
C GLY A 57 -12.01 25.24 7.13
N GLN A 58 -10.75 24.96 7.43
CA GLN A 58 -9.80 24.42 6.46
C GLN A 58 -10.07 22.91 6.30
N SER A 59 -10.52 22.51 5.11
CA SER A 59 -10.75 21.09 4.81
C SER A 59 -9.43 20.45 4.39
N THR A 60 -8.86 19.62 5.26
CA THR A 60 -7.69 18.82 4.91
C THR A 60 -8.06 17.67 3.98
N TYR A 61 -7.19 17.35 3.03
CA TYR A 61 -7.34 16.24 2.10
C TYR A 61 -6.23 15.22 2.31
N ILE A 62 -6.54 13.95 2.04
CA ILE A 62 -5.62 12.84 2.11
C ILE A 62 -5.50 12.17 0.75
N GLY A 63 -4.26 11.81 0.40
CA GLY A 63 -3.97 11.01 -0.79
C GLY A 63 -4.17 9.50 -0.54
N PRO A 64 -4.01 8.67 -1.57
CA PRO A 64 -4.14 7.23 -1.44
C PRO A 64 -3.05 6.65 -0.54
N GLN A 65 -3.30 5.47 0.01
CA GLN A 65 -2.32 4.74 0.79
C GLN A 65 -1.27 4.07 -0.10
N TYR A 66 0.01 4.29 0.20
CA TYR A 66 1.14 3.74 -0.56
C TYR A 66 2.27 3.26 0.36
N TYR A 67 3.13 2.36 -0.12
CA TYR A 67 4.29 1.91 0.65
C TYR A 67 5.35 3.00 0.72
N GLN A 68 5.96 3.18 1.90
CA GLN A 68 7.02 4.17 2.10
C GLN A 68 8.08 4.10 0.98
N ASN A 69 8.46 5.27 0.45
CA ASN A 69 9.37 5.44 -0.68
C ASN A 69 8.84 4.99 -2.06
N ILE A 70 7.58 4.54 -2.14
CA ILE A 70 6.95 4.06 -3.37
C ILE A 70 5.58 4.75 -3.51
N ARG A 71 5.59 6.02 -3.94
CA ARG A 71 4.37 6.79 -4.22
C ARG A 71 3.69 6.31 -5.50
N ARG A 72 3.21 5.06 -5.50
CA ARG A 72 2.53 4.37 -6.59
C ARG A 72 1.46 3.45 -6.05
N VAL A 73 0.28 3.48 -6.67
CA VAL A 73 -0.87 2.66 -6.32
C VAL A 73 -1.51 2.07 -7.57
N ARG A 74 -2.29 1.00 -7.40
CA ARG A 74 -3.14 0.44 -8.43
C ARG A 74 -4.55 0.97 -8.25
N TYR A 75 -5.08 1.63 -9.27
CA TYR A 75 -6.42 2.22 -9.31
C TYR A 75 -7.08 1.84 -10.64
N LEU A 76 -8.30 1.27 -10.59
CA LEU A 76 -9.05 0.81 -11.78
C LEU A 76 -8.19 -0.02 -12.76
N GLY A 77 -7.40 -0.95 -12.23
CA GLY A 77 -6.51 -1.81 -13.02
C GLY A 77 -5.20 -1.15 -13.50
N ARG A 78 -5.09 0.18 -13.44
CA ARG A 78 -3.92 0.96 -13.90
C ARG A 78 -3.00 1.31 -12.74
N VAL A 79 -1.74 1.59 -13.05
CA VAL A 79 -0.76 2.08 -12.08
C VAL A 79 -0.77 3.61 -12.10
N VAL A 80 -1.14 4.22 -10.98
CA VAL A 80 -1.09 5.67 -10.77
C VAL A 80 0.13 5.97 -9.92
N LYS A 81 0.97 6.90 -10.38
CA LYS A 81 2.18 7.37 -9.67
C LYS A 81 1.98 8.82 -9.28
N ALA A 82 2.43 9.18 -8.08
CA ALA A 82 2.44 10.58 -7.69
C ALA A 82 3.37 11.41 -8.60
N THR A 83 2.90 12.56 -9.07
CA THR A 83 3.62 13.43 -10.01
C THR A 83 4.46 14.50 -9.33
N GLY A 84 4.05 14.99 -8.16
CA GLY A 84 4.74 16.05 -7.42
C GLY A 84 4.95 15.71 -5.95
N ARG A 85 5.24 16.74 -5.14
CA ARG A 85 5.37 16.68 -3.67
C ARG A 85 4.71 17.90 -3.05
N HIS A 86 3.41 18.02 -3.22
CA HIS A 86 2.62 19.13 -2.69
C HIS A 86 1.96 18.80 -1.34
N GLN A 87 2.31 17.66 -0.75
CA GLN A 87 1.85 17.27 0.57
C GLN A 87 2.36 18.23 1.66
N GLN A 88 1.51 18.50 2.64
CA GLN A 88 1.73 19.41 3.75
C GLN A 88 1.73 18.62 5.07
N GLY A 89 2.65 18.98 5.96
CA GLY A 89 2.78 18.32 7.26
C GLY A 89 3.27 16.88 7.20
N ASN A 90 3.03 16.14 8.28
CA ASN A 90 3.46 14.76 8.44
C ASN A 90 2.46 13.79 7.79
N PRO A 91 2.93 12.79 7.04
CA PRO A 91 2.05 11.79 6.46
C PRO A 91 1.41 10.93 7.57
N ILE A 92 0.21 10.43 7.29
CA ILE A 92 -0.46 9.47 8.17
C ILE A 92 0.21 8.11 7.96
N ILE A 93 0.74 7.54 9.05
CA ILE A 93 1.42 6.26 9.05
C ILE A 93 0.43 5.16 9.42
N SER A 94 0.37 4.09 8.62
CA SER A 94 -0.39 2.88 8.92
C SER A 94 0.49 1.64 8.83
N LYS A 95 0.10 0.61 9.60
CA LYS A 95 0.67 -0.75 9.52
C LYS A 95 -0.18 -1.68 8.65
N THR A 96 -1.43 -1.33 8.38
CA THR A 96 -2.39 -2.17 7.68
C THR A 96 -2.97 -1.47 6.45
N ILE A 97 -3.24 -2.27 5.42
CA ILE A 97 -3.89 -1.77 4.20
C ILE A 97 -5.36 -1.53 4.50
N ASN A 98 -5.89 -0.36 4.13
CA ASN A 98 -7.32 -0.11 4.22
C ASN A 98 -8.07 -0.91 3.11
N PRO A 99 -8.88 -1.92 3.45
CA PRO A 99 -9.55 -2.75 2.45
C PRO A 99 -10.62 -1.99 1.65
N ASN A 100 -11.14 -0.89 2.21
CA ASN A 100 -12.18 -0.06 1.60
C ASN A 100 -11.59 1.10 0.77
N ALA A 101 -10.27 1.20 0.66
CA ALA A 101 -9.63 2.22 -0.15
C ALA A 101 -9.91 1.99 -1.64
N LYS A 102 -10.10 3.09 -2.38
CA LYS A 102 -10.30 3.06 -3.85
C LYS A 102 -9.12 2.49 -4.61
N SER A 103 -7.93 2.48 -4.03
CA SER A 103 -6.69 2.01 -4.65
C SER A 103 -5.91 1.07 -3.73
N LYS A 104 -5.01 0.29 -4.33
CA LYS A 104 -4.15 -0.66 -3.62
C LYS A 104 -2.68 -0.24 -3.71
N PRO A 105 -1.92 -0.23 -2.60
CA PRO A 105 -0.50 0.08 -2.63
C PRO A 105 0.27 -0.97 -3.44
N ILE A 106 1.26 -0.54 -4.22
CA ILE A 106 2.09 -1.45 -5.03
C ILE A 106 3.43 -1.64 -4.33
N ALA A 107 3.71 -2.86 -3.86
CA ALA A 107 4.99 -3.20 -3.25
C ALA A 107 6.14 -3.11 -4.27
N ARG A 108 7.36 -2.77 -3.80
CA ARG A 108 8.59 -2.89 -4.60
C ARG A 108 8.69 -4.36 -4.98
N ARG A 109 8.79 -4.67 -6.28
CA ARG A 109 8.86 -6.04 -6.80
C ARG A 109 9.72 -6.94 -5.92
N GLY A 110 9.05 -7.80 -5.15
CA GLY A 110 9.56 -9.03 -4.57
C GLY A 110 8.69 -10.15 -5.15
N PHE A 111 9.30 -11.25 -5.57
CA PHE A 111 8.61 -12.39 -6.15
C PHE A 111 7.44 -12.84 -5.24
N GLY A 112 6.22 -12.90 -5.77
CA GLY A 112 5.07 -13.41 -5.02
C GLY A 112 3.72 -12.93 -5.53
N ASN A 113 3.14 -13.75 -6.41
CA ASN A 113 1.72 -13.84 -6.74
C ASN A 113 1.16 -12.73 -7.64
N THR A 114 1.22 -13.03 -8.95
CA THR A 114 0.11 -12.75 -9.85
C THR A 114 -1.20 -13.05 -9.13
N VAL A 115 -2.00 -12.01 -8.86
CA VAL A 115 -3.45 -12.20 -8.77
C VAL A 115 -3.85 -12.68 -10.15
N SER A 116 -3.92 -14.00 -10.33
CA SER A 116 -4.71 -14.59 -11.39
C SER A 116 -6.13 -14.10 -11.14
N THR A 117 -6.56 -13.14 -11.95
CA THR A 117 -7.97 -13.01 -12.32
C THR A 117 -8.42 -14.40 -12.74
N HIS A 118 -9.10 -15.12 -11.84
CA HIS A 118 -10.02 -16.16 -12.25
C HIS A 118 -11.21 -15.44 -12.90
N PRO A 119 -11.44 -15.56 -14.22
CA PRO A 119 -12.82 -15.55 -14.68
C PRO A 119 -13.46 -16.80 -14.05
N SER A 120 -14.52 -16.58 -13.28
CA SER A 120 -15.43 -17.61 -12.83
C SER A 120 -15.84 -18.47 -14.02
N SER A 121 -15.38 -19.72 -14.00
CA SER A 121 -15.90 -20.80 -14.83
C SER A 121 -17.38 -21.01 -14.50
N GLY A 122 -18.27 -20.52 -15.36
CA GLY A 122 -19.65 -20.99 -15.43
C GLY A 122 -19.71 -22.21 -16.34
N SER A 123 -19.73 -23.39 -15.74
CA SER A 123 -20.16 -24.64 -16.39
C SER A 123 -21.68 -24.66 -16.53
N GLY A 124 -22.19 -25.10 -17.67
CA GLY A 124 -23.60 -25.43 -17.85
C GLY A 124 -23.89 -25.85 -19.29
N GLY A 125 -23.89 -27.17 -19.52
CA GLY A 125 -24.15 -27.77 -20.83
C GLY A 125 -25.62 -27.71 -21.25
N GLY A 126 -25.81 -27.94 -22.55
CA GLY A 126 -27.05 -28.18 -23.28
C GLY A 126 -26.67 -28.61 -24.69
#